data_AF-A0A2H0B0B7-F1
#
_entry.id   AF-A0A2H0B0B7-F1
#
_cell.length_a   1.000
_cell.length_b   1.000
_cell.length_c   1.000
_cell.angle_alpha   90.00
_cell.angle_beta   90.00
_cell.angle_gamma   90.00
#
_symmetry.space_group_name_H-M   'P 1'
#
loop_
_entity.id
_entity.type
_entity.pdbx_description
1 polymer ?
#
loop_
_entity_poly.entity_id
_entity_poly.type
_entity_poly.pdbx_seq_one_letter_code
_entity_poly.pdbx_strand_id
1 'polypeptide(L)' 'MEDQTVTIRERDSMKQERIKISEINNYLFEKISK' A
#
# COMPACT_ATOMS: atom_id res chain seq x y z
N MET A 1 9.30 -17.67 -8.42
CA MET A 1 9.52 -16.23 -8.24
C MET A 1 8.37 -15.75 -7.37
N GLU A 2 8.67 -15.39 -6.12
CA GLU A 2 7.65 -14.92 -5.18
C GLU A 2 7.22 -13.50 -5.60
N ASP A 3 5.92 -13.30 -5.82
CA ASP A 3 5.38 -11.98 -6.15
C ASP A 3 5.66 -11.02 -4.99
N GLN A 4 6.54 -10.03 -5.23
CA GLN A 4 6.92 -8.97 -4.29
C GLN A 4 5.80 -7.93 -4.15
N THR A 5 4.62 -8.40 -3.78
CA THR A 5 3.42 -7.58 -3.63
C THR A 5 2.83 -7.80 -2.26
N VAL A 6 2.35 -6.74 -1.64
CA VAL A 6 1.64 -6.77 -0.36
C VAL A 6 0.26 -6.18 -0.54
N THR A 7 -0.68 -6.61 0.29
CA THR A 7 -2.02 -6.02 0.33
C THR A 7 -2.08 -5.04 1.49
N ILE A 8 -2.24 -3.76 1.19
CA ILE A 8 -2.48 -2.73 2.20
C ILE A 8 -3.98 -2.67 2.46
N ARG A 9 -4.35 -2.69 3.74
CA ARG A 9 -5.72 -2.50 4.18
C ARG A 9 -5.87 -1.16 4.87
N GLU A 10 -6.68 -0.28 4.30
CA GLU A 10 -7.00 1.01 4.91
C GLU A 10 -7.96 0.83 6.08
N ARG A 11 -7.60 1.39 7.24
CA ARG A 11 -8.39 1.29 8.46
C ARG A 11 -9.77 1.94 8.32
N ASP A 12 -9.81 3.17 7.82
CA ASP A 12 -11.01 4.01 7.88
C ASP A 12 -12.05 3.62 6.82
N SER A 13 -11.57 3.24 5.62
CA SER A 13 -12.45 2.80 4.52
C SER A 13 -12.63 1.29 4.45
N MET A 14 -11.90 0.50 5.24
CA MET A 14 -11.80 -0.97 5.15
C MET A 14 -11.41 -1.53 3.77
N LYS A 15 -10.95 -0.67 2.85
CA LYS A 15 -10.53 -1.05 1.50
C LYS A 15 -9.23 -1.82 1.54
N GLN A 16 -9.07 -2.74 0.58
CA GLN A 16 -7.87 -3.55 0.41
C GLN A 16 -7.32 -3.32 -1.00
N GLU A 17 -6.04 -2.98 -1.07
CA GLU A 17 -5.36 -2.70 -2.34
C GLU A 17 -4.05 -3.48 -2.39
N ARG A 18 -3.78 -4.12 -3.52
CA ARG A 18 -2.55 -4.90 -3.72
C ARG A 18 -1.55 -4.04 -4.47
N ILE A 19 -0.43 -3.76 -3.80
CA ILE A 19 0.63 -2.92 -4.36
C ILE A 19 1.97 -3.66 -4.32
N LYS A 20 2.89 -3.25 -5.18
CA LYS A 20 4.26 -3.77 -5.15
C LYS A 20 5.03 -3.21 -3.96
N ILE A 21 5.98 -4.00 -3.44
CA ILE A 21 6.84 -3.58 -2.33
C ILE A 21 7.59 -2.28 -2.68
N SER A 22 8.01 -2.13 -3.93
CA SER A 22 8.69 -0.94 -4.43
C SER A 22 7.83 0.34 -4.35
N GLU A 23 6.50 0.21 -4.36
CA GLU A 23 5.56 1.34 -4.40
C GLU A 23 4.99 1.69 -3.02
N ILE A 24 5.26 0.89 -1.97
CA ILE A 24 4.77 1.10 -0.61
C ILE A 24 5.17 2.48 -0.07
N ASN A 25 6.44 2.87 -0.24
CA ASN A 25 6.93 4.15 0.31
C ASN A 25 6.22 5.36 -0.30
N ASN A 26 6.00 5.33 -1.62
CA ASN A 26 5.26 6.40 -2.30
C ASN A 26 3.80 6.43 -1.85
N TYR A 27 3.16 5.26 -1.71
CA TYR A 27 1.78 5.17 -1.24
C TYR A 27 1.61 5.73 0.18
N LEU A 28 2.51 5.40 1.10
CA LEU A 28 2.49 5.94 2.46
C LEU A 28 2.78 7.45 2.46
N PHE A 29 3.71 7.93 1.64
CA PHE A 29 4.03 9.34 1.58
C PHE A 29 2.85 10.18 1.07
N GLU A 30 2.14 9.74 0.01
CA GLU A 30 0.93 10.41 -0.46
C GLU A 30 -0.19 10.45 0.58
N LYS A 31 -0.37 9.36 1.35
CA LYS A 31 -1.45 9.23 2.34
C LYS A 31 -1.15 9.97 3.64
N ILE A 32 0.11 10.02 4.07
CA ILE A 32 0.53 10.56 5.39
C ILE A 32 1.05 12.00 5.28
N SER A 33 1.72 12.37 4.19
CA SER A 33 2.36 13.68 4.04
C SER A 33 1.41 14.81 3.59
N LYS A 34 0.10 14.62 3.78
CA LYS A 34 -0.94 15.63 3.53
C LYS A 34 -1.41 16.24 4.85
#